data_AF-A0A7X5N2T1-F1
#
_entry.id   AF-A0A7X5N2T1-F1
#
_cell.length_a   1.000
_cell.length_b   1.000
_cell.length_c   1.000
_cell.angle_alpha   90.00
_cell.angle_beta   90.00
_cell.angle_gamma   90.00
#
_symmetry.space_group_name_H-M   'P 1'
#
loop_
_entity.id
_entity.type
_entity.pdbx_description
1 polymer ?
#
loop_
_entity_poly.entity_id
_entity_poly.type
_entity_poly.pdbx_seq_one_letter_code
_entity_poly.pdbx_strand_id
1 'polypeptide(L)'
;TLQPQLILLQKTLLNIEGVGRQLDPRLDIWAVARPVLERILRERYSPRRVLGELRKRLPEIMTHAPDMPRLVHSWLKQQVEGRHQLDIRSAELRALDLSLRKLQTRVVTAITGSG
;
A
#
# COMPACT_ATOMS: atom_id res chain seq x y z
N THR A 1 -11.35 -9.44 -5.77
CA THR A 1 -11.09 -10.69 -6.51
C THR A 1 -9.85 -11.33 -5.92
N LEU A 2 -10.01 -12.40 -5.13
CA LEU A 2 -8.86 -13.09 -4.52
C LEU A 2 -8.01 -13.77 -5.62
N GLN A 3 -6.69 -13.63 -5.53
CA GLN A 3 -5.78 -14.14 -6.56
C GLN A 3 -5.81 -15.68 -6.61
N PRO A 4 -5.85 -16.31 -7.81
CA PRO A 4 -5.95 -17.77 -7.99
C PRO A 4 -4.87 -18.59 -7.26
N GLN A 5 -3.70 -17.98 -7.03
CA GLN A 5 -2.53 -18.62 -6.44
C GLN A 5 -2.74 -18.93 -4.94
N LEU A 6 -3.48 -18.06 -4.24
CA LEU A 6 -3.82 -18.25 -2.83
C LEU A 6 -4.82 -19.39 -2.64
N ILE A 7 -5.72 -19.59 -3.61
CA ILE A 7 -6.70 -20.67 -3.60
C ILE A 7 -6.00 -22.03 -3.76
N LEU A 8 -5.00 -22.12 -4.63
CA LEU A 8 -4.26 -23.35 -4.85
C LEU A 8 -3.40 -23.74 -3.62
N LEU A 9 -2.76 -22.76 -2.97
CA LEU A 9 -2.03 -22.98 -1.72
C LEU A 9 -2.95 -23.46 -0.57
N GLN A 10 -4.16 -22.89 -0.47
CA GLN A 10 -5.13 -23.36 0.51
C GLN A 10 -5.57 -24.81 0.22
N LYS A 11 -5.79 -25.16 -1.05
CA LYS A 11 -6.15 -26.54 -1.43
C LYS A 11 -5.02 -27.54 -1.16
N THR A 12 -3.75 -27.17 -1.35
CA THR A 12 -2.63 -28.06 -1.02
C THR A 12 -2.47 -28.23 0.48
N LEU A 13 -2.63 -27.16 1.27
CA LEU A 13 -2.62 -27.25 2.74
C LEU A 13 -3.76 -28.15 3.26
N LEU A 14 -4.98 -27.98 2.74
CA LEU A 14 -6.14 -28.83 3.07
C LEU A 14 -5.92 -30.30 2.69
N ASN A 15 -5.32 -30.57 1.53
CA ASN A 15 -5.04 -31.94 1.10
C ASN A 15 -4.00 -32.62 2.01
N ILE A 16 -2.95 -31.89 2.39
CA ILE A 16 -1.94 -32.39 3.33
C ILE A 16 -2.55 -32.65 4.71
N GLU A 17 -3.48 -31.82 5.17
CA GLU A 17 -4.25 -32.06 6.40
C GLU A 17 -5.12 -33.33 6.31
N GLY A 18 -5.81 -33.51 5.18
CA GLY A 18 -6.63 -34.69 4.92
C GLY A 18 -5.82 -35.99 4.92
N VAL A 19 -4.66 -36.00 4.26
CA VAL A 19 -3.74 -37.15 4.23
C VAL A 19 -3.15 -37.43 5.62
N GLY A 20 -2.79 -36.38 6.38
CA GLY A 20 -2.29 -36.53 7.75
C GLY A 20 -3.31 -37.17 8.70
N ARG A 21 -4.59 -36.76 8.64
CA ARG A 21 -5.67 -37.38 9.43
C ARG A 21 -6.01 -38.81 8.98
N GLN A 22 -5.83 -39.15 7.71
CA GLN A 22 -6.03 -40.53 7.23
C GLN A 22 -4.96 -41.49 7.78
N LEU A 23 -3.75 -41.00 8.01
CA LEU A 23 -2.62 -41.80 8.51
C LEU A 23 -2.65 -41.96 10.04
N ASP A 24 -3.03 -40.90 10.78
CA ASP A 24 -3.31 -40.94 12.20
C ASP A 24 -4.50 -40.01 12.53
N PRO A 25 -5.68 -40.58 12.85
CA PRO A 25 -6.89 -39.80 13.15
C PRO A 25 -6.77 -38.87 14.36
N ARG A 26 -5.78 -39.09 15.23
CA ARG A 26 -5.54 -38.29 16.45
C ARG A 26 -4.38 -37.30 16.30
N LEU A 27 -3.75 -37.25 15.13
CA LEU A 27 -2.63 -36.36 14.85
C LEU A 27 -3.07 -34.90 14.70
N ASP A 28 -2.63 -34.07 15.64
CA ASP A 28 -2.72 -32.62 15.52
C ASP A 28 -1.49 -32.09 14.75
N ILE A 29 -1.68 -31.83 13.45
CA ILE A 29 -0.62 -31.29 12.57
C ILE A 29 -0.09 -29.95 13.08
N TRP A 30 -0.94 -29.13 13.71
CA TRP A 30 -0.52 -27.84 14.26
C TRP A 30 0.44 -28.02 15.45
N ALA A 31 0.16 -28.99 16.33
CA ALA A 31 1.03 -29.33 17.45
C ALA A 31 2.43 -29.78 16.98
N VAL A 32 2.48 -30.53 15.88
CA VAL A 32 3.75 -31.03 15.29
C VAL A 32 4.51 -29.94 14.54
N ALA A 33 3.81 -29.06 13.81
CA ALA A 33 4.42 -28.02 13.00
C ALA A 33 4.94 -26.82 13.82
N ARG A 34 4.33 -26.56 14.98
CA ARG A 34 4.66 -25.43 15.88
C ARG A 34 6.16 -25.31 16.22
N PRO A 35 6.87 -26.35 16.73
CA PRO A 35 8.28 -26.21 17.09
C PRO A 35 9.19 -25.87 15.89
N VAL A 36 8.86 -26.39 14.70
CA VAL A 36 9.60 -26.08 13.47
C VAL A 36 9.38 -24.64 13.05
N LEU A 37 8.12 -24.17 13.09
CA LEU A 37 7.78 -22.79 12.79
C LEU A 37 8.45 -21.82 13.78
N GLU A 38 8.44 -22.14 15.07
CA GLU A 38 9.10 -21.34 16.10
C GLU A 38 10.61 -21.24 15.86
N ARG A 39 11.27 -22.34 15.50
CA ARG A 39 12.69 -22.33 15.13
C ARG A 39 12.96 -21.45 13.92
N ILE A 40 12.17 -21.59 12.85
CA ILE A 40 12.33 -20.81 11.62
C ILE A 40 12.11 -19.32 11.88
N LEU A 41 11.07 -18.97 12.64
CA LEU A 41 10.79 -17.59 13.01
C LEU A 41 11.91 -17.00 13.86
N ARG A 42 12.44 -17.76 14.83
CA ARG A 42 13.57 -17.34 15.66
C ARG A 42 14.85 -17.14 14.85
N GLU A 43 15.08 -17.95 13.83
CA GLU A 43 16.21 -17.83 12.90
C GLU A 43 16.06 -16.63 11.96
N ARG A 44 14.89 -16.45 11.34
CA ARG A 44 14.63 -15.39 10.34
C ARG A 44 14.38 -14.02 10.97
N TYR A 45 13.60 -13.97 12.05
CA TYR A 45 13.19 -12.74 12.73
C TYR A 45 13.95 -12.52 14.04
N SER A 46 15.20 -12.99 14.13
CA SER A 46 16.03 -12.67 15.29
C SER A 46 16.10 -11.14 15.46
N PRO A 47 15.58 -10.56 16.57
CA PRO A 47 15.61 -9.11 16.77
C PRO A 47 17.04 -8.56 16.70
N ARG A 48 18.03 -9.41 17.02
CA ARG A 48 19.46 -9.11 16.88
C ARG A 48 19.91 -8.87 15.45
N ARG A 49 19.37 -9.60 14.47
CA ARG A 49 19.68 -9.37 13.04
C ARG A 49 19.09 -8.05 12.57
N VAL A 50 17.84 -7.78 12.94
CA VAL A 50 17.18 -6.50 12.62
C VAL A 50 17.94 -5.32 13.24
N LEU A 51 18.32 -5.42 14.52
CA LEU A 51 19.15 -4.40 15.19
C LEU A 51 20.53 -4.27 14.56
N GLY A 52 21.16 -5.38 14.17
CA GLY A 52 22.46 -5.39 13.52
C GLY A 52 22.44 -4.68 12.16
N GLU A 53 21.45 -4.97 11.33
CA GLU A 53 21.26 -4.30 10.03
C GLU A 53 20.91 -2.83 10.19
N LEU A 54 20.08 -2.47 11.17
CA LEU A 54 19.78 -1.08 11.48
C LEU A 54 21.04 -0.32 11.93
N ARG A 55 21.88 -0.94 12.77
CA ARG A 55 23.15 -0.37 13.24
C ARG A 55 24.16 -0.16 12.11
N LYS A 56 24.17 -1.03 11.09
CA LYS A 56 25.02 -0.84 9.90
C LYS A 56 24.56 0.33 9.04
N ARG A 57 23.26 0.61 8.96
CA ARG A 57 22.67 1.71 8.17
C ARG A 57 22.58 3.03 8.93
N LEU A 58 22.72 2.99 10.25
CA LEU A 58 22.67 4.15 11.14
C LEU A 58 23.61 5.30 10.75
N PRO A 59 24.88 5.08 10.32
CA PRO A 59 25.75 6.16 9.89
C PRO A 59 25.23 6.92 8.66
N GLU A 60 24.67 6.21 7.68
CA GLU A 60 24.08 6.80 6.48
C GLU A 60 22.82 7.60 6.82
N ILE A 61 21.99 7.07 7.73
CA ILE A 61 20.82 7.78 8.27
C ILE A 61 21.25 9.04 9.02
N MET A 62 22.32 9.00 9.82
CA MET A 62 22.82 10.14 10.58
C MET A 62 23.34 11.27 9.68
N THR A 63 23.89 10.95 8.50
CA THR A 63 24.33 11.96 7.52
C THR A 63 23.15 12.73 6.92
N HIS A 64 21.98 12.08 6.77
CA HIS A 64 20.76 12.70 6.23
C HIS A 64 19.74 13.10 7.31
N ALA A 65 19.99 12.76 8.57
CA ALA A 65 19.14 13.07 9.72
C ALA A 65 18.95 14.57 9.98
N PRO A 66 19.91 15.49 9.73
CA PRO A 66 19.72 16.91 10.04
C PRO A 66 18.54 17.55 9.29
N ASP A 67 18.24 17.08 8.08
CA ASP A 67 17.14 17.61 7.27
C ASP A 67 15.77 16.99 7.58
N MET A 68 15.76 15.81 8.21
CA MET A 68 14.55 15.03 8.51
C MET A 68 13.55 15.74 9.43
N PRO A 69 13.96 16.39 10.55
CA PRO A 69 13.06 17.12 11.43
C PRO A 69 12.30 18.22 10.70
N ARG A 70 12.96 18.91 9.77
CA ARG A 70 12.34 19.98 8.97
C ARG A 70 11.30 19.42 8.01
N LEU A 71 11.61 18.30 7.35
CA LEU A 71 10.68 17.58 6.46
C LEU A 71 9.45 17.06 7.24
N VAL A 72 9.66 16.39 8.37
CA VAL A 72 8.58 15.91 9.23
C VAL A 72 7.74 17.07 9.75
N HIS A 73 8.37 18.16 10.20
CA HIS A 73 7.66 19.34 10.66
C HIS A 73 6.82 19.97 9.54
N SER A 74 7.38 20.07 8.32
CA SER A 74 6.64 20.59 7.16
C SER A 74 5.46 19.70 6.76
N TRP A 75 5.62 18.37 6.77
CA TRP A 75 4.55 17.42 6.50
C TRP A 75 3.46 17.46 7.57
N LEU A 76 3.86 17.48 8.85
CA LEU A 76 2.91 17.54 9.97
C LEU A 76 2.15 18.86 9.95
N LYS A 77 2.83 19.98 9.68
CA LYS A 77 2.21 21.29 9.50
C LYS A 77 1.23 21.29 8.33
N GLN A 78 1.60 20.70 7.19
CA GLN A 78 0.72 20.57 6.03
C GLN A 78 -0.52 19.70 6.32
N GLN A 79 -0.37 18.64 7.13
CA GLN A 79 -1.48 17.77 7.52
C GLN A 79 -2.41 18.42 8.55
N VAL A 80 -1.83 19.13 9.53
CA VAL A 80 -2.56 19.87 10.57
C VAL A 80 -3.25 21.11 9.99
N GLU A 81 -2.65 21.77 9.01
CA GLU A 81 -3.25 22.90 8.29
C GLU A 81 -4.32 22.48 7.27
N GLY A 82 -4.53 21.18 7.03
CA GLY A 82 -5.64 20.67 6.21
C GLY A 82 -5.64 21.17 4.76
N ARG A 83 -4.49 21.60 4.21
CA ARG A 83 -4.40 22.22 2.88
C ARG A 83 -4.34 21.24 1.70
N HIS A 84 -4.66 19.97 1.93
CA HIS A 84 -4.91 19.04 0.83
C HIS A 84 -6.38 19.11 0.41
N GLN A 85 -6.73 20.00 -0.55
CA GLN A 85 -7.66 19.68 -1.66
C GLN A 85 -8.17 20.87 -2.50
N LEU A 86 -7.96 22.13 -2.12
CA LEU A 86 -8.70 23.22 -2.80
C LEU A 86 -7.98 23.88 -4.00
N ASP A 87 -6.66 23.74 -4.14
CA ASP A 87 -5.95 24.54 -5.17
C ASP A 87 -6.01 23.90 -6.57
N ILE A 88 -5.84 22.57 -6.66
CA ILE A 88 -5.78 21.87 -7.97
C ILE A 88 -7.15 21.85 -8.66
N ARG A 89 -8.25 21.70 -7.90
CA ARG A 89 -9.61 21.65 -8.48
C ARG A 89 -10.08 23.00 -9.01
N SER A 90 -9.62 24.12 -8.44
CA SER A 90 -10.12 25.43 -8.82
C SER A 90 -9.60 25.89 -10.20
N ALA A 91 -8.35 25.56 -10.54
CA ALA A 91 -7.76 25.87 -11.84
C ALA A 91 -8.39 25.05 -12.97
N GLU A 92 -8.63 23.76 -12.72
CA GLU A 92 -9.21 22.83 -13.69
C GLU A 92 -10.70 23.11 -13.93
N LEU A 93 -11.46 23.45 -12.89
CA LEU A 93 -12.87 23.86 -13.01
C LEU A 93 -13.03 25.19 -13.77
N ARG A 94 -12.11 26.16 -13.58
CA ARG A 94 -12.12 27.40 -14.38
C ARG A 94 -11.77 27.15 -15.85
N ALA A 95 -10.81 26.27 -16.12
CA ALA A 95 -10.47 25.87 -17.48
C ALA A 95 -11.64 25.16 -18.19
N LEU A 96 -12.43 24.39 -17.42
CA LEU A 96 -13.64 23.75 -17.94
C LEU A 96 -14.75 24.76 -18.25
N ASP A 97 -15.04 25.73 -17.38
CA ASP A 97 -16.04 26.79 -17.64
C ASP A 97 -15.71 27.58 -18.92
N LEU A 98 -14.42 27.94 -19.08
CA LEU A 98 -13.96 28.66 -20.27
C LEU A 98 -14.06 27.82 -21.55
N SER A 99 -13.90 26.49 -21.46
CA SER A 99 -14.05 25.58 -22.59
C SER A 99 -15.52 25.41 -22.98
N LEU A 100 -16.42 25.34 -21.99
CA LEU A 100 -17.87 25.24 -22.20
C LEU A 100 -18.44 26.51 -22.85
N ARG A 101 -18.02 27.69 -22.39
CA ARG A 101 -18.44 28.98 -22.98
C ARG A 101 -18.06 29.09 -24.46
N LYS A 102 -16.84 28.68 -24.82
CA LYS A 102 -16.38 28.71 -26.22
C LYS A 102 -17.19 27.78 -27.14
N LEU A 103 -17.62 26.63 -26.62
CA LEU A 103 -18.48 25.71 -27.37
C LEU A 103 -19.89 26.28 -27.53
N GLN A 104 -20.46 26.85 -26.47
CA GLN A 104 -21.79 27.48 -26.51
C GLN A 104 -21.86 28.61 -27.56
N THR A 105 -20.89 29.52 -27.59
CA THR A 105 -20.90 30.63 -28.55
C THR A 105 -20.82 30.14 -29.99
N ARG A 106 -20.10 29.04 -30.25
CA ARG A 106 -19.89 28.49 -31.60
C ARG A 106 -21.12 27.73 -32.12
N VAL A 107 -21.86 27.07 -31.23
CA VAL A 107 -23.12 26.38 -31.60
C VAL A 107 -24.23 27.41 -31.88
N VAL A 108 -24.33 28.47 -31.08
CA VAL A 108 -25.36 29.52 -31.28
C VAL A 108 -25.13 30.28 -32.58
N THR A 109 -23.90 30.66 -32.91
CA THR A 109 -23.63 31.35 -34.18
C THR A 109 -23.80 30.47 -35.40
N ALA A 110 -23.53 29.16 -35.29
CA ALA A 110 -23.76 28.20 -36.38
C ALA A 110 -25.26 28.00 -36.70
N ILE A 111 -26.12 28.02 -35.68
CA ILE A 111 -27.57 27.85 -35.84
C ILE A 111 -28.22 29.16 -36.33
N THR A 112 -27.77 30.31 -35.85
CA THR A 112 -28.29 31.61 -36.32
C THR A 112 -27.75 32.00 -37.70
N GLY A 113 -26.57 31.52 -38.10
CA GLY A 113 -25.97 31.77 -39.41
C GLY A 113 -26.42 30.83 -40.53
N SER A 114 -27.29 29.85 -40.23
CA SER A 114 -27.85 28.90 -41.21
C SER A 114 -29.29 29.24 -41.63
N GLY A 115 -29.74 30.47 -41.41
CA GLY A 115 -31.04 30.99 -41.84
C GLY A 115 -30.91 32.14 -42.83
#